data_AF-A0A9J6ZGL8-F1
#
_entry.id   AF-A0A9J6ZGL8-F1
#
_cell.length_a   1.000
_cell.length_b   1.000
_cell.length_c   1.000
_cell.angle_alpha   90.00
_cell.angle_beta   90.00
_cell.angle_gamma   90.00
#
_symmetry.space_group_name_H-M   'P 1'
#
loop_
_entity.id
_entity.type
_entity.pdbx_description
1 polymer ?
#
loop_
_entity_poly.entity_id
_entity_poly.type
_entity_poly.pdbx_seq_one_letter_code
_entity_poly.pdbx_strand_id
1 'polypeptide(L)' 'MEWYNYVIPIVTLLIGAVVGFLIGVYYLRKQLENMQNNPEMLQKMAKQMGYNLNNKQMQKAQNMMKNQKFPR' A
#
# COMPACT_ATOMS: atom_id res chain seq x y z
N MET A 1 0.59 33.94 -31.88
CA MET A 1 0.61 32.70 -31.07
C MET A 1 -0.81 32.39 -30.70
N GLU A 2 -1.36 31.34 -31.29
CA GLU A 2 -2.73 30.92 -31.05
C GLU A 2 -2.86 30.35 -29.62
N TRP A 3 -3.95 30.67 -28.93
CA TRP A 3 -4.19 30.32 -27.53
C TRP A 3 -4.24 28.79 -27.29
N TYR A 4 -4.63 28.00 -28.29
CA TYR A 4 -4.71 26.54 -28.19
C TYR A 4 -3.35 25.86 -27.96
N ASN A 5 -2.24 26.50 -28.37
CA ASN A 5 -0.88 25.99 -28.14
C ASN A 5 -0.52 25.92 -26.64
N TYR A 6 -1.19 26.72 -25.80
CA TYR A 6 -1.01 26.70 -24.35
C TYR A 6 -2.06 25.82 -23.67
N VAL A 7 -3.31 25.83 -24.16
CA VAL A 7 -4.41 25.08 -23.51
C VAL A 7 -4.26 23.57 -23.66
N ILE A 8 -3.88 23.08 -24.85
CA ILE A 8 -3.72 21.65 -25.12
C ILE A 8 -2.71 20.98 -24.15
N PRO A 9 -1.46 21.49 -23.99
CA PRO A 9 -0.50 20.86 -23.09
C PRO A 9 -0.93 20.94 -21.61
N ILE A 10 -1.56 22.03 -21.17
CA ILE A 10 -2.04 22.16 -19.79
C ILE A 10 -3.11 21.09 -19.49
N VAL A 11 -4.12 20.95 -20.36
CA VAL A 11 -5.18 19.95 -20.16
C VAL A 11 -4.61 18.53 -20.22
N THR A 12 -3.65 18.28 -21.12
CA THR A 12 -2.96 16.99 -21.23
C THR A 12 -2.24 16.62 -19.93
N LEU A 13 -1.50 17.57 -19.32
CA LEU A 13 -0.82 17.37 -18.06
C LEU A 13 -1.80 17.09 -16.91
N LEU A 14 -2.93 17.81 -16.87
CA LEU A 14 -3.96 17.58 -15.85
C LEU A 14 -4.59 16.20 -15.98
N ILE A 15 -4.93 15.75 -17.19
CA ILE A 15 -5.46 14.41 -17.43
C ILE A 15 -4.43 13.35 -17.05
N GLY A 16 -3.17 13.52 -17.46
CA GLY A 16 -2.08 12.62 -17.09
C GLY A 16 -1.86 12.54 -15.59
N ALA A 17 -1.90 13.68 -14.89
CA ALA A 17 -1.77 13.74 -13.43
C ALA A 17 -2.95 13.05 -12.73
N VAL A 18 -4.19 13.29 -13.17
CA VAL A 18 -5.38 12.65 -12.58
C VAL A 18 -5.36 11.14 -12.80
N VAL A 19 -5.10 10.68 -14.03
CA VAL A 19 -5.02 9.26 -14.35
C VAL A 19 -3.87 8.59 -13.61
N GLY A 20 -2.68 9.20 -13.60
CA GLY A 20 -1.52 8.70 -12.88
C GLY A 20 -1.73 8.61 -11.38
N PHE A 21 -2.38 9.61 -10.79
CA PHE A 21 -2.71 9.62 -9.36
C PHE A 21 -3.72 8.51 -9.00
N LEU A 22 -4.79 8.34 -9.78
CA LEU A 22 -5.78 7.29 -9.54
C LEU A 22 -5.17 5.89 -9.63
N ILE A 23 -4.34 5.64 -10.65
CA ILE A 23 -3.62 4.37 -10.78
C ILE A 23 -2.65 4.17 -9.61
N GLY A 24 -1.92 5.22 -9.24
CA GLY A 24 -0.98 5.19 -8.11
C GLY A 24 -1.66 4.84 -6.78
N VAL A 25 -2.77 5.50 -6.46
CA VAL A 25 -3.57 5.23 -5.26
C VAL A 25 -4.12 3.80 -5.27
N TYR A 26 -4.66 3.35 -6.41
CA TYR A 26 -5.17 1.98 -6.55
C TYR A 26 -4.07 0.93 -6.34
N TYR A 27 -2.89 1.16 -6.92
CA TYR A 27 -1.74 0.26 -6.79
C TYR A 27 -1.19 0.22 -5.36
N LEU A 28 -1.06 1.38 -4.70
CA LEU A 28 -0.63 1.45 -3.29
C LEU A 28 -1.63 0.76 -2.36
N ARG A 29 -2.93 0.97 -2.56
CA ARG A 29 -3.97 0.27 -1.80
C ARG A 29 -3.83 -1.24 -1.94
N LYS A 30 -3.65 -1.73 -3.17
CA LYS A 30 -3.49 -3.17 -3.44
C LYS A 30 -2.20 -3.74 -2.85
N GLN A 31 -1.10 -2.98 -2.85
CA GLN A 31 0.13 -3.40 -2.17
C GLN A 31 -0.05 -3.50 -0.64
N LEU A 32 -0.73 -2.53 -0.03
CA LEU A 32 -0.98 -2.54 1.42
C LEU A 32 -1.90 -3.70 1.83
N GLU A 33 -2.95 -3.97 1.05
CA GLU A 33 -3.82 -5.13 1.25
C GLU A 33 -3.01 -6.45 1.17
N ASN A 34 -2.12 -6.59 0.17
CA ASN A 34 -1.26 -7.76 0.05
C ASN A 34 -0.23 -7.89 1.18
N MET A 35 0.25 -6.76 1.71
CA MET A 35 1.22 -6.73 2.82
C MET A 35 0.58 -7.20 4.15
N GLN A 36 -0.69 -6.88 4.38
CA GLN A 36 -1.45 -7.39 5.54
C GLN A 36 -1.70 -8.90 5.45
N ASN A 37 -1.86 -9.42 4.24
CA ASN A 37 -2.14 -10.83 4.01
C ASN A 37 -0.92 -11.75 4.15
N ASN A 38 0.30 -11.20 4.32
CA ASN A 38 1.52 -11.98 4.43
C ASN A 38 2.13 -11.95 5.86
N PRO A 39 1.66 -12.82 6.77
CA PRO A 39 2.15 -12.88 8.15
C PRO A 39 3.63 -13.30 8.25
N GLU A 40 4.22 -13.87 7.20
CA GLU A 40 5.63 -14.24 7.15
C GLU A 40 6.54 -13.03 6.93
N MET A 41 6.08 -12.04 6.17
CA MET A 41 6.86 -10.83 5.90
C MET A 41 6.96 -9.96 7.16
N LEU A 42 5.85 -9.80 7.89
CA LEU A 42 5.81 -9.11 9.19
C LEU A 42 6.70 -9.82 10.22
N GLN A 43 6.73 -11.15 10.21
CA GLN A 43 7.62 -11.96 11.03
C GLN A 43 9.10 -11.69 10.75
N LYS A 44 9.48 -11.61 9.48
CA LYS A 44 10.86 -11.31 9.07
C LYS A 44 11.24 -9.89 9.46
N MET A 45 10.34 -8.92 9.28
CA MET A 45 10.56 -7.52 9.63
C MET A 45 10.70 -7.32 11.14
N ALA A 46 9.87 -7.98 11.95
CA ALA A 46 9.98 -7.95 13.41
C ALA A 46 11.31 -8.56 13.89
N LYS A 47 11.73 -9.70 13.31
CA LYS A 47 13.03 -10.32 13.61
C LYS A 47 14.20 -9.40 13.23
N GLN A 48 14.12 -8.74 12.07
CA GLN A 48 15.16 -7.81 11.60
C GLN A 48 15.25 -6.54 12.46
N MET A 49 14.14 -6.06 13.05
CA MET A 49 14.15 -4.97 14.04
C MET A 49 14.68 -5.38 15.43
N GLY A 50 15.16 -6.61 15.60
CA GLY A 50 15.69 -7.09 16.88
C GLY A 50 14.61 -7.50 17.88
N TYR A 51 13.33 -7.58 17.47
CA TYR A 51 12.30 -8.19 18.29
C TYR A 51 12.50 -9.71 18.28
N ASN A 52 13.15 -10.22 19.34
CA ASN A 52 13.35 -11.65 19.54
C ASN A 52 12.06 -12.30 20.08
N LEU A 53 11.03 -12.32 19.25
CA LEU A 53 9.73 -12.90 19.59
C LEU A 53 9.85 -14.43 19.68
N ASN A 54 9.51 -15.00 20.83
CA ASN A 54 9.43 -16.45 21.02
C ASN A 54 8.31 -17.03 20.11
N ASN A 55 8.48 -18.24 19.58
CA ASN A 55 7.52 -18.94 18.71
C ASN A 55 6.06 -18.90 19.23
N LYS A 56 5.87 -18.97 20.55
CA LYS A 56 4.53 -18.84 21.18
C LYS A 56 3.93 -17.44 21.04
N GLN A 57 4.73 -16.38 21.19
CA GLN A 57 4.30 -15.00 21.02
C GLN A 57 4.01 -14.71 19.55
N MET A 58 4.80 -15.28 18.64
CA MET A 58 4.59 -15.16 17.20
C MET A 58 3.27 -15.80 16.76
N GLN A 59 2.95 -17.01 17.23
CA GLN A 59 1.67 -17.65 16.96
C GLN A 59 0.49 -16.85 17.52
N LYS A 60 0.63 -16.30 18.75
CA LYS A 60 -0.40 -15.45 19.35
C LYS A 60 -0.63 -14.18 18.53
N ALA A 61 0.44 -13.52 18.08
CA ALA A 61 0.36 -12.35 17.21
C ALA A 61 -0.29 -12.68 15.86
N GLN A 62 0.09 -13.79 15.21
CA GLN A 62 -0.53 -14.25 13.97
C GLN A 62 -2.04 -14.50 14.14
N ASN A 63 -2.46 -15.10 15.25
CA ASN A 63 -3.87 -15.36 15.53
C ASN A 63 -4.65 -14.07 15.82
N MET A 64 -4.04 -13.09 16.49
CA MET A 64 -4.65 -11.77 16.72
C MET A 64 -4.80 -10.98 15.40
N MET A 65 -3.79 -11.02 14.51
CA MET A 65 -3.84 -10.36 13.20
C MET A 65 -4.88 -11.01 12.27
N LYS A 66 -4.98 -12.34 12.23
CA LYS A 66 -6.01 -13.06 11.45
C LYS A 66 -7.44 -12.73 11.92
N ASN A 67 -7.62 -12.42 13.20
CA ASN A 67 -8.92 -12.10 13.79
C ASN A 67 -9.25 -10.60 13.77
N GLN A 68 -8.30 -9.72 13.39
CA GLN A 68 -8.61 -8.34 13.02
C GLN A 68 -9.20 -8.32 11.61
N LYS A 69 -10.48 -8.74 11.51
CA LYS A 69 -11.32 -8.35 10.39
C LYS A 69 -11.37 -6.82 10.37
N PHE A 70 -10.72 -6.21 9.39
CA PHE A 70 -10.93 -4.80 9.08
C PHE A 70 -12.45 -4.57 8.96
N PRO A 71 -13.06 -3.72 9.81
CA PRO A 71 -14.44 -3.31 9.60
C PRO A 71 -14.50 -2.63 8.22
N ARG A 72 -15.39 -3.14 7.36
CA ARG A 72 -15.57 -2.66 6.00
C ARG A 72 -16.12 -1.24 5.95
#